data_AF-A0A5A9YS93-F1
#
_entry.id   AF-A0A5A9YS93-F1
#
_cell.length_a   1.000
_cell.length_b   1.000
_cell.length_c   1.000
_cell.angle_alpha   90.00
_cell.angle_beta   90.00
_cell.angle_gamma   90.00
#
_symmetry.space_group_name_H-M   'P 1'
#
loop_
_entity.id
_entity.type
_entity.pdbx_description
1 polymer ?
#
loop_
_entity_poly.entity_id
_entity_poly.type
_entity_poly.pdbx_seq_one_letter_code
_entity_poly.pdbx_strand_id
1 'polypeptide(L)'
;ADHPQAGWNDLWLLTEVIHEGRQPQVLEESIVSDASASPDDFRQGYRNRFQATPWEAFFRPPPTPPKPRILGTQSAVVTGPKGEEIHCDRYGRVKVQFHWDREGQADDSSSCWLRVASGWAG
;
A
#
# COMPACT_ATOMS: atom_id res chain seq x y z
N ALA A 1 17.59 -22.16 22.73
CA ALA A 1 17.94 -21.48 23.98
C ALA A 1 16.92 -20.38 24.15
N ASP A 2 16.19 -20.41 25.25
CA ASP A 2 15.09 -19.49 25.48
C ASP A 2 15.62 -18.13 25.94
N HIS A 3 14.80 -17.11 25.77
CA HIS A 3 15.11 -15.79 26.28
C HIS A 3 15.17 -15.82 27.82
N PRO A 4 16.19 -15.23 28.48
CA PRO A 4 16.32 -15.24 29.95
C PRO A 4 15.13 -14.64 30.70
N GLN A 5 14.40 -13.72 30.06
CA GLN A 5 13.11 -13.24 30.56
C GLN A 5 12.00 -14.14 30.03
N ALA A 6 11.40 -14.94 30.92
CA ALA A 6 10.37 -15.91 30.57
C ALA A 6 9.19 -15.30 29.78
N GLY A 7 8.75 -14.09 30.13
CA GLY A 7 7.64 -13.41 29.47
C GLY A 7 7.89 -12.96 28.03
N TRP A 8 9.11 -13.10 27.50
CA TRP A 8 9.41 -12.83 26.09
C TRP A 8 9.37 -14.09 25.22
N ASN A 9 9.29 -15.28 25.83
CA ASN A 9 9.11 -16.55 25.12
C ASN A 9 7.62 -16.78 24.84
N ASP A 10 7.03 -15.89 24.03
CA ASP A 10 5.62 -15.89 23.66
C ASP A 10 5.46 -15.74 22.14
N LEU A 11 4.22 -15.68 21.65
CA LEU A 11 3.93 -15.38 20.25
C LEU A 11 4.19 -13.90 19.94
N TRP A 12 4.89 -13.68 18.84
CA TRP A 12 5.22 -12.35 18.32
C TRP A 12 4.81 -12.24 16.85
N LEU A 13 4.23 -11.10 16.49
CA LEU A 13 3.97 -10.72 15.12
C LEU A 13 5.19 -10.01 14.54
N LEU A 14 5.84 -10.59 13.53
CA LEU A 14 6.94 -9.94 12.81
C LEU A 14 6.39 -8.88 11.85
N THR A 15 6.88 -7.64 11.95
CA THR A 15 6.48 -6.53 11.08
C THR A 15 7.53 -6.18 10.03
N GLU A 16 8.79 -6.54 10.28
CA GLU A 16 9.92 -6.37 9.36
C GLU A 16 10.97 -7.45 9.62
N VAL A 17 11.56 -7.98 8.56
CA VAL A 17 12.73 -8.87 8.64
C VAL A 17 13.77 -8.45 7.61
N ILE A 18 14.98 -8.20 8.07
CA ILE A 18 16.16 -7.87 7.27
C ILE A 18 17.10 -9.07 7.33
N HIS A 19 17.43 -9.61 6.16
CA HIS A 19 18.30 -10.77 6.00
C HIS A 19 19.67 -10.34 5.49
N GLU A 20 20.76 -10.85 6.08
CA GLU A 20 22.13 -10.64 5.61
C GLU A 20 22.86 -11.99 5.52
N GLY A 21 23.41 -12.31 4.34
CA GLY A 21 24.22 -13.50 4.10
C GLY A 21 25.60 -13.13 3.55
N ARG A 22 26.65 -13.77 4.06
CA ARG A 22 28.05 -13.60 3.62
C ARG A 22 28.74 -14.95 3.49
N GLN A 23 29.35 -15.22 2.34
CA GLN A 23 30.09 -16.47 2.12
C GLN A 23 31.41 -16.18 1.38
N PRO A 24 32.51 -15.85 2.09
CA PRO A 24 33.76 -15.43 1.45
C PRO A 24 34.62 -16.61 0.94
N GLN A 25 34.32 -17.84 1.35
CA GLN A 25 35.05 -19.07 0.97
C GLN A 25 34.97 -19.41 -0.54
N VAL A 26 34.12 -18.72 -1.30
CA VAL A 26 34.02 -18.85 -2.77
C VAL A 26 35.22 -18.20 -3.49
N LEU A 27 36.01 -17.37 -2.79
CA LEU A 27 37.10 -16.55 -3.34
C LEU A 27 38.53 -17.03 -2.98
N GLU A 28 38.72 -18.27 -2.51
CA GLU A 28 40.03 -18.81 -2.05
C GLU A 28 40.72 -18.02 -0.90
N GLU A 29 40.11 -16.96 -0.36
CA GLU A 29 40.61 -16.24 0.81
C GLU A 29 40.44 -17.09 2.08
N SER A 30 41.55 -17.43 2.74
CA SER A 30 41.57 -18.14 4.00
C SER A 30 41.02 -17.27 5.13
N ILE A 31 39.77 -17.48 5.52
CA ILE A 31 39.19 -16.83 6.71
C ILE A 31 39.65 -17.61 7.95
N VAL A 32 40.50 -16.99 8.76
CA VAL A 32 40.83 -17.45 10.11
C VAL A 32 39.79 -16.89 11.09
N SER A 33 38.92 -17.77 11.58
CA SER A 33 37.89 -17.58 12.62
C SER A 33 36.58 -16.90 12.21
N ASP A 34 35.48 -17.59 12.54
CA ASP A 34 34.06 -17.18 12.47
C ASP A 34 33.65 -16.21 13.60
N ALA A 35 34.60 -15.84 14.46
CA ALA A 35 34.38 -15.06 15.67
C ALA A 35 35.26 -13.82 15.66
N SER A 36 34.80 -12.77 15.00
CA SER A 36 35.24 -11.44 15.38
C SER A 36 34.81 -11.19 16.83
N ALA A 37 35.70 -10.62 17.65
CA ALA A 37 35.41 -10.34 19.06
C ALA A 37 34.31 -9.27 19.26
N SER A 38 33.86 -8.63 18.17
CA SER A 38 32.81 -7.62 18.16
C SER A 38 31.56 -8.16 17.44
N PRO A 39 30.37 -8.12 18.07
CA PRO A 39 29.12 -8.56 17.44
C PRO A 39 28.73 -7.75 16.17
N ASP A 40 29.40 -6.63 15.91
CA ASP A 40 29.19 -5.82 14.70
C ASP A 40 29.98 -6.30 13.48
N ASP A 41 31.00 -7.14 13.66
CA ASP A 41 31.89 -7.56 12.58
C ASP A 41 31.46 -8.91 11.98
N PHE A 42 30.35 -8.89 11.24
CA PHE A 42 29.80 -10.07 10.56
C PHE A 42 30.58 -10.39 9.28
N ARG A 43 31.40 -11.44 9.31
CA ARG A 43 32.31 -11.79 8.21
C ARG A 43 31.82 -12.95 7.35
N GLN A 44 31.07 -13.87 7.95
CA GLN A 44 30.59 -15.08 7.30
C GLN A 44 29.28 -15.55 7.94
N GLY A 45 28.47 -16.28 7.16
CA GLY A 45 27.26 -16.96 7.63
C GLY A 45 25.99 -16.24 7.18
N TYR A 46 24.91 -16.47 7.92
CA TYR A 46 23.60 -15.85 7.71
C TYR A 46 23.11 -15.26 9.03
N ARG A 47 22.61 -14.02 9.00
CA ARG A 47 22.01 -13.36 10.16
C ARG A 47 20.77 -12.58 9.76
N ASN A 48 19.84 -12.45 10.71
CA ASN A 48 18.62 -11.66 10.53
C ASN A 48 18.48 -10.62 11.63
N ARG A 49 17.90 -9.48 11.29
CA ARG A 49 17.37 -8.49 12.24
C ARG A 49 15.89 -8.33 11.95
N PHE A 50 15.06 -8.27 12.97
CA PHE A 50 13.62 -8.16 12.79
C PHE A 50 13.00 -7.18 13.77
N GLN A 51 11.85 -6.63 13.39
CA GLN A 51 10.96 -5.88 14.27
C GLN A 51 9.73 -6.74 14.55
N ALA A 52 9.24 -6.70 15.79
CA ALA A 52 8.09 -7.49 16.20
C ALA A 52 7.21 -6.74 17.19
N THR A 53 5.92 -7.09 17.21
CA THR A 53 4.96 -6.67 18.23
C THR A 53 4.44 -7.89 18.97
N PRO A 54 3.99 -7.76 20.23
CA PRO A 54 3.29 -8.85 20.90
C PRO A 54 2.09 -9.30 20.07
N TRP A 55 1.83 -10.60 20.01
CA TRP A 55 0.73 -11.17 19.20
C TRP A 55 -0.65 -10.59 19.53
N GLU A 56 -0.91 -10.34 20.82
CA GLU A 56 -2.17 -9.78 21.31
C GLU A 56 -2.35 -8.28 20.98
N ALA A 57 -1.31 -7.60 20.53
CA ALA A 57 -1.40 -6.18 20.17
C ALA A 57 -1.96 -6.02 18.75
N PHE A 58 -3.01 -5.21 18.60
CA PHE A 58 -3.55 -4.87 17.29
C PHE A 58 -2.54 -4.07 16.46
N PHE A 59 -2.03 -4.70 15.39
CA PHE A 59 -1.17 -4.02 14.43
C PHE A 59 -2.00 -3.14 13.47
N ARG A 60 -1.59 -1.88 13.31
CA ARG A 60 -2.08 -0.99 12.26
C ARG A 60 -0.88 -0.56 11.42
N PRO A 61 -0.90 -0.77 10.09
CA PRO A 61 0.16 -0.26 9.23
C PRO A 61 0.34 1.25 9.43
N PRO A 62 1.57 1.77 9.31
CA PRO A 62 1.79 3.21 9.34
C PRO A 62 0.99 3.91 8.23
N PRO A 63 0.65 5.20 8.39
CA PRO A 63 -0.06 5.95 7.38
C PRO A 63 0.63 5.84 6.03
N THR A 64 -0.10 5.35 5.05
CA THR A 64 0.28 5.17 3.65
C THR A 64 0.53 6.52 2.95
N PRO A 65 1.02 6.55 1.70
CA PRO A 65 1.29 7.80 0.97
C PRO A 65 0.13 8.79 1.02
N PRO A 66 0.41 10.09 0.85
CA PRO A 66 -0.60 11.14 0.97
C PRO A 66 -1.81 10.85 0.08
N LYS A 67 -3.01 11.16 0.60
CA LYS A 67 -4.26 10.97 -0.13
C LYS A 67 -4.19 11.68 -1.50
N PRO A 68 -4.57 11.00 -2.61
CA PRO A 68 -4.63 11.63 -3.92
C PRO A 68 -5.49 12.89 -3.92
N ARG A 69 -5.02 13.94 -4.60
CA ARG A 69 -5.70 15.24 -4.69
C ARG A 69 -5.93 15.62 -6.14
N ILE A 70 -7.14 16.08 -6.46
CA ILE A 70 -7.43 16.76 -7.72
C ILE A 70 -7.15 18.25 -7.50
N LEU A 71 -6.14 18.79 -8.17
CA LEU A 71 -5.75 20.19 -8.07
C LEU A 71 -6.58 21.03 -9.04
N GLY A 72 -7.82 21.32 -8.66
CA GLY A 72 -8.74 22.18 -9.41
C GLY A 72 -9.92 21.45 -10.05
N THR A 73 -10.64 22.16 -10.91
CA THR A 73 -11.80 21.62 -11.63
C THR A 73 -11.36 20.88 -12.88
N GLN A 74 -12.06 19.81 -13.23
CA GLN A 74 -11.84 19.06 -14.46
C GLN A 74 -13.11 19.02 -15.29
N SER A 75 -12.96 19.01 -16.62
CA SER A 75 -14.06 18.75 -17.54
C SER A 75 -14.23 17.23 -17.75
N ALA A 76 -15.44 16.85 -18.14
CA ALA A 76 -15.83 15.48 -18.44
C ALA A 76 -16.96 15.51 -19.49
N VAL A 77 -17.20 14.38 -20.15
CA VAL A 77 -18.30 14.22 -21.11
C VAL A 77 -19.49 13.60 -20.38
N VAL A 78 -20.69 14.15 -20.54
CA VAL A 78 -21.92 13.55 -19.99
C VAL A 78 -22.24 12.26 -20.74
N THR A 79 -22.53 11.19 -20.01
CA THR A 79 -22.79 9.84 -20.57
C THR A 79 -24.13 9.28 -20.10
N GLY A 80 -24.62 8.28 -20.82
CA GLY A 80 -25.88 7.62 -20.55
C GLY A 80 -26.06 6.36 -21.41
N PRO A 81 -27.20 5.66 -21.29
CA PRO A 81 -27.49 4.47 -22.09
C PRO A 81 -27.47 4.77 -23.58
N LYS A 82 -27.13 3.76 -24.38
CA LYS A 82 -27.09 3.91 -25.85
C LYS A 82 -28.47 4.32 -26.39
N GLY A 83 -28.50 5.44 -27.12
CA GLY A 83 -29.71 5.97 -27.75
C GLY A 83 -30.53 6.90 -26.84
N GLU A 84 -30.09 7.15 -25.60
CA GLU A 84 -30.72 8.09 -24.69
C GLU A 84 -29.93 9.41 -24.68
N GLU A 85 -30.58 10.49 -25.12
CA GLU A 85 -29.94 11.82 -25.17
C GLU A 85 -29.88 12.48 -23.78
N ILE A 86 -30.88 12.22 -22.92
CA ILE A 86 -30.99 12.80 -21.59
C ILE A 86 -31.11 11.67 -20.58
N HIS A 87 -30.03 11.42 -19.84
CA HIS A 87 -29.98 10.42 -18.79
C HIS A 87 -29.79 11.06 -17.41
N CYS A 88 -30.91 11.29 -16.72
CA CYS A 88 -30.94 11.92 -15.40
C CYS A 88 -31.74 11.08 -14.41
N ASP A 89 -31.32 11.08 -13.15
CA ASP A 89 -32.12 10.47 -12.08
C ASP A 89 -33.18 11.43 -11.52
N ARG A 90 -33.97 10.96 -10.53
CA ARG A 90 -35.02 11.76 -9.87
C ARG A 90 -34.52 13.05 -9.20
N TYR A 91 -33.20 13.23 -9.07
CA TYR A 91 -32.57 14.39 -8.46
C TYR A 91 -31.86 15.28 -9.49
N GLY A 92 -32.05 15.01 -10.79
CA GLY A 92 -31.39 15.76 -11.87
C GLY A 92 -29.88 15.55 -11.92
N ARG A 93 -29.38 14.43 -11.36
CA ARG A 93 -27.96 14.08 -11.44
C ARG A 93 -27.64 13.48 -12.80
N VAL A 94 -26.39 13.60 -13.21
CA VAL A 94 -25.89 13.03 -14.47
C VAL A 94 -24.76 12.04 -14.20
N LYS A 95 -24.46 11.19 -15.18
CA LYS A 95 -23.22 10.42 -15.24
C LYS A 95 -22.28 11.07 -16.24
N VAL A 96 -20.99 10.95 -16.00
CA VAL A 96 -19.93 11.48 -16.86
C VAL A 96 -18.81 10.47 -17.08
N GLN A 97 -18.01 10.68 -18.10
CA GLN A 97 -16.70 10.05 -18.26
C GLN A 97 -15.61 11.12 -18.27
N PHE A 98 -14.62 10.97 -17.40
CA PHE A 98 -13.46 11.85 -17.38
C PHE A 98 -12.49 11.50 -18.52
N HIS A 99 -11.75 12.50 -19.03
CA HIS A 99 -10.82 12.29 -20.15
C HIS A 99 -9.66 11.33 -19.83
N TRP A 100 -9.34 11.16 -18.56
CA TRP A 100 -8.31 10.22 -18.10
C TRP A 100 -8.86 8.81 -17.84
N ASP A 101 -10.18 8.62 -17.89
CA ASP A 101 -10.80 7.30 -17.74
C ASP A 101 -10.66 6.52 -19.05
N ARG A 102 -9.78 5.51 -19.01
CA ARG A 102 -9.48 4.62 -20.13
C ARG A 102 -10.32 3.35 -20.15
N GLU A 103 -11.01 3.04 -19.04
CA GLU A 103 -11.79 1.82 -18.89
C GLU A 103 -13.28 2.07 -19.18
N GLY A 104 -13.77 3.29 -18.95
CA GLY A 104 -15.14 3.69 -19.25
C GLY A 104 -15.51 3.55 -20.73
N GLN A 105 -16.73 3.06 -20.98
CA GLN A 105 -17.27 2.77 -22.32
C GLN A 105 -18.20 3.86 -22.86
N ALA A 106 -18.15 5.06 -22.27
CA ALA A 106 -19.03 6.19 -22.54
C ALA A 106 -20.53 5.86 -22.44
N ASP A 107 -20.89 5.03 -21.46
CA ASP A 107 -22.25 4.54 -21.24
C ASP A 107 -22.77 4.92 -19.84
N ASP A 108 -23.86 4.27 -19.41
CA ASP A 108 -24.46 4.50 -18.10
C ASP A 108 -23.67 3.86 -16.95
N SER A 109 -22.56 3.18 -17.19
CA SER A 109 -21.68 2.63 -16.16
C SER A 109 -20.41 3.46 -15.93
N SER A 110 -20.14 4.47 -16.77
CA SER A 110 -18.90 5.27 -16.74
C SER A 110 -18.64 6.01 -15.42
N SER A 111 -19.67 6.30 -14.62
CA SER A 111 -19.48 6.87 -13.28
C SER A 111 -20.70 6.72 -12.37
N CYS A 112 -20.52 7.12 -11.11
CA CYS A 112 -21.63 7.34 -10.20
C CYS A 112 -22.42 8.62 -10.56
N TRP A 113 -23.62 8.75 -9.98
CA TRP A 113 -24.45 9.94 -10.16
C TRP A 113 -23.82 11.20 -9.55
N LEU A 114 -23.53 12.19 -10.38
CA LEU A 114 -22.98 13.48 -10.01
C LEU A 114 -24.07 14.56 -9.94
N ARG A 115 -24.03 15.35 -8.85
CA ARG A 115 -24.92 16.50 -8.70
C ARG A 115 -24.53 17.61 -9.66
N VAL A 116 -25.54 18.25 -10.23
CA VAL A 116 -25.39 19.39 -11.16
C VAL A 116 -25.77 20.66 -10.42
N ALA A 117 -24.94 21.70 -10.53
CA ALA A 117 -25.27 23.02 -10.01
C ALA A 117 -26.28 23.70 -10.94
N SER A 118 -27.35 24.29 -10.38
CA SER A 118 -28.35 25.08 -11.10
C SER A 118 -28.26 26.55 -10.70
N GLY A 119 -28.73 27.45 -11.58
CA GLY A 119 -28.79 28.90 -11.28
C GLY A 119 -29.79 29.25 -10.15
N TRP A 120 -30.75 28.36 -9.88
CA TRP A 120 -31.69 28.44 -8.76
C TRP A 120 -32.12 27.03 -8.34
N ALA A 121 -32.28 26.80 -7.03
CA ALA A 121 -32.76 25.54 -6.45
C ALA A 121 -33.75 25.86 -5.31
N GLY A 122 -34.95 25.28 -5.36
CA GLY A 122 -36.05 25.55 -4.42
C GLY A 122 -37.03 24.38 -4.33
#